data_AF-A0A7H4P288-F1
#
_entry.id   AF-A0A7H4P288-F1
#
_cell.length_a   1.000
_cell.length_b   1.000
_cell.length_c   1.000
_cell.angle_alpha   90.00
_cell.angle_beta   90.00
_cell.angle_gamma   90.00
#
_symmetry.space_group_name_H-M   'P 1'
#
loop_
_entity.id
_entity.type
_entity.pdbx_description
1 polymer ?
#
loop_
_entity_poly.entity_id
_entity_poly.type
_entity_poly.pdbx_seq_one_letter_code
_entity_poly.pdbx_strand_id
1 'polypeptide(L)' 'MPTCSYRPAAQLRQALLDGAELALIDVREEADFARSHPLFAANLPLSKLELDIFRRVPAPDDADYRL' A
#
# COMPACT_ATOMS: atom_id res chain seq x y z
N MET A 1 -3.86 19.58 7.13
CA MET A 1 -4.83 18.59 6.63
C MET A 1 -4.13 17.79 5.55
N PRO A 2 -3.95 16.47 5.69
CA PRO A 2 -3.34 15.67 4.62
C PRO A 2 -4.18 15.78 3.34
N THR A 3 -3.52 15.89 2.19
CA THR A 3 -4.18 15.90 0.89
C THR A 3 -4.44 14.45 0.46
N CYS A 4 -5.71 14.10 0.26
CA CYS A 4 -6.07 12.84 -0.37
C CYS A 4 -6.24 13.09 -1.87
N SER A 5 -5.44 12.44 -2.71
CA SER A 5 -5.60 12.47 -4.17
C SER A 5 -6.18 11.14 -4.65
N TYR A 6 -7.21 11.20 -5.48
CA TYR A 6 -7.79 10.02 -6.11
C TYR A 6 -6.99 9.64 -7.36
N ARG A 7 -6.59 8.36 -7.46
CA ARG A 7 -5.95 7.79 -8.65
C ARG A 7 -6.85 6.73 -9.29
N PRO A 8 -7.25 6.87 -10.57
CA PRO A 8 -8.02 5.84 -11.28
C PRO A 8 -7.24 4.52 -11.41
N ALA A 9 -7.97 3.41 -11.45
CA ALA A 9 -7.38 2.06 -11.60
C ALA A 9 -6.52 1.91 -12.87
N ALA A 10 -6.87 2.60 -13.97
CA ALA A 10 -6.08 2.57 -15.20
C ALA A 10 -4.69 3.22 -15.01
N GLN A 11 -4.59 4.31 -14.23
CA GLN A 11 -3.31 4.94 -13.92
C GLN A 11 -2.47 4.08 -12.98
N LEU A 12 -3.10 3.45 -11.98
CA LEU A 12 -2.43 2.48 -11.11
C LEU A 12 -1.88 1.29 -11.91
N ARG A 13 -2.67 0.74 -12.84
CA ARG A 13 -2.23 -0.33 -13.74
C ARG A 13 -1.04 0.12 -14.59
N GLN A 14 -1.07 1.34 -15.14
CA GLN A 14 0.04 1.85 -15.93
C GLN A 14 1.31 1.98 -15.08
N ALA A 15 1.22 2.54 -13.87
CA ALA A 15 2.35 2.63 -12.95
C ALA A 15 2.96 1.27 -12.61
N LEU A 16 2.13 0.24 -12.42
CA LEU A 16 2.58 -1.14 -12.22
C LEU A 16 3.30 -1.71 -13.45
N LEU A 17 2.81 -1.42 -14.66
CA LEU A 17 3.45 -1.83 -15.92
C LEU A 17 4.77 -1.10 -16.16
N ASP A 18 4.86 0.16 -15.73
CA ASP A 18 6.06 1.00 -15.84
C ASP A 18 7.11 0.64 -14.77
N GLY A 19 6.81 -0.29 -13.86
CA GLY A 19 7.71 -0.70 -12.78
C GLY A 19 7.92 0.38 -11.71
N ALA A 20 6.96 1.29 -11.55
CA ALA A 20 7.05 2.35 -10.55
C ALA A 20 6.99 1.79 -9.12
N GLU A 21 7.79 2.37 -8.23
CA GLU A 21 7.73 2.08 -6.80
C GLU A 21 6.41 2.64 -6.22
N LEU A 22 5.54 1.75 -5.73
CA LEU A 22 4.28 2.11 -5.09
C LEU A 22 3.85 1.05 -4.09
N ALA A 23 3.16 1.49 -3.03
CA ALA A 23 2.46 0.62 -2.10
C ALA A 23 0.95 0.64 -2.40
N LEU A 24 0.40 -0.53 -2.78
CA LEU A 24 -1.04 -0.73 -2.90
C LEU A 24 -1.55 -1.44 -1.64
N ILE A 25 -2.21 -0.70 -0.77
CA ILE A 25 -2.66 -1.19 0.54
C ILE A 25 -4.18 -1.36 0.55
N ASP A 26 -4.64 -2.56 0.88
CA ASP A 26 -6.04 -2.84 1.15
C ASP A 26 -6.29 -2.79 2.66
N VAL A 27 -7.08 -1.80 3.09
CA VAL A 27 -7.35 -1.51 4.50
C VAL A 27 -8.52 -2.30 5.10
N ARG A 28 -9.14 -3.19 4.30
CA ARG A 28 -10.21 -4.07 4.80
C ARG A 28 -9.63 -5.15 5.71
N GLU A 29 -10.50 -5.77 6.50
CA GLU A 29 -10.13 -6.91 7.35
C GLU A 29 -9.76 -8.15 6.52
N GLU A 30 -8.98 -9.05 7.12
CA GLU A 30 -8.35 -10.20 6.44
C GLU A 30 -9.36 -11.09 5.71
N ALA A 31 -10.55 -11.31 6.30
CA ALA A 31 -11.61 -12.12 5.71
C ALA A 31 -12.14 -11.53 4.39
N ASP A 32 -12.31 -10.21 4.30
CA ASP A 32 -12.78 -9.55 3.08
C ASP A 32 -11.68 -9.46 2.02
N PHE A 33 -10.43 -9.27 2.45
CA PHE A 33 -9.27 -9.31 1.57
C PHE A 33 -9.14 -10.68 0.89
N ALA A 34 -9.21 -11.77 1.66
CA ALA A 34 -9.06 -13.14 1.16
C ALA A 34 -10.13 -13.54 0.13
N ARG A 35 -11.31 -12.91 0.15
CA ARG A 35 -12.39 -13.17 -0.81
C ARG A 35 -12.08 -12.62 -2.20
N SER A 36 -11.46 -11.44 -2.28
CA SER A 36 -11.08 -10.81 -3.53
C SER A 36 -10.22 -9.57 -3.27
N HIS A 37 -9.08 -9.50 -3.97
CA HIS A 37 -8.18 -8.36 -3.92
C HIS A 37 -7.41 -8.21 -5.24
N PRO A 38 -6.91 -7.01 -5.58
CA PRO A 38 -5.92 -6.86 -6.65
C PRO A 38 -4.66 -7.69 -6.38
N LEU A 39 -4.04 -8.25 -7.42
CA LEU A 39 -2.90 -9.16 -7.30
C LEU A 39 -1.72 -8.59 -6.49
N PHE A 40 -1.44 -7.30 -6.65
CA PHE A 40 -0.31 -6.62 -5.99
C PHE A 40 -0.72 -5.85 -4.72
N ALA A 41 -1.97 -6.01 -4.25
CA ALA A 41 -2.39 -5.39 -3.01
C ALA A 41 -1.85 -6.17 -1.81
N ALA A 42 -1.29 -5.45 -0.83
CA ALA A 42 -0.98 -6.01 0.48
C ALA A 42 -2.10 -5.66 1.45
N ASN A 43 -2.55 -6.64 2.24
CA ASN A 43 -3.51 -6.38 3.30
C ASN A 43 -2.85 -5.73 4.50
N LEU A 44 -3.39 -4.60 4.92
CA LEU A 44 -3.04 -3.93 6.17
C LEU A 44 -4.33 -3.39 6.78
N PRO A 45 -5.06 -4.22 7.55
CA PRO A 45 -6.34 -3.85 8.11
C PRO A 45 -6.26 -2.53 8.86
N LEU A 46 -7.29 -1.69 8.72
CA LEU A 46 -7.32 -0.38 9.37
C LEU A 46 -7.10 -0.49 10.88
N SER A 47 -7.57 -1.57 11.51
CA SER A 47 -7.38 -1.91 12.93
C SER A 47 -5.91 -2.09 13.36
N LYS A 48 -4.99 -2.32 12.41
CA LYS A 48 -3.54 -2.52 12.65
C LYS A 48 -2.68 -1.47 11.95
N LEU A 49 -3.28 -0.51 11.25
CA LEU A 49 -2.58 0.39 10.34
C LEU A 49 -1.48 1.19 11.06
N GLU A 50 -1.82 1.86 12.14
CA GLU A 50 -0.90 2.72 12.90
C GLU A 50 0.26 1.94 13.54
N LEU A 51 0.07 0.64 13.79
CA LEU A 51 1.07 -0.24 14.40
C LEU A 51 2.11 -0.73 13.39
N ASP A 52 1.67 -1.01 12.17
CA ASP A 52 2.45 -1.78 11.18
C ASP A 52 2.90 -0.96 9.97
N ILE A 53 2.32 0.22 9.72
CA ILE A 53 2.54 0.96 8.46
C ILE A 53 4.02 1.25 8.19
N PHE A 54 4.76 1.77 9.16
CA PHE A 54 6.17 2.15 8.97
C PHE A 54 7.11 0.95 8.77
N ARG A 55 6.71 -0.25 9.22
CA ARG A 55 7.47 -1.48 8.98
C ARG A 55 7.23 -2.04 7.58
N ARG A 56 6.07 -1.76 6.99
CA ARG A 56 5.64 -2.30 5.69
C ARG A 56 5.84 -1.33 4.53
N VAL A 57 5.70 -0.04 4.80
CA VAL A 57 5.88 1.07 3.85
C VAL A 57 6.84 2.06 4.51
N PRO A 58 8.15 1.79 4.46
CA PRO A 58 9.14 2.70 5.01
C PRO A 58 9.09 4.05 4.30
N ALA A 59 9.46 5.14 4.97
CA ALA A 59 9.54 6.42 4.29
C ALA A 59 10.68 6.37 3.26
N PRO A 60 10.56 7.07 2.11
CA PRO A 60 11.62 7.12 1.10
C PRO A 60 12.98 7.58 1.64
N ASP A 61 13.00 8.32 2.75
CA ASP A 61 14.21 8.83 3.40
C ASP A 61 14.83 7.84 4.42
N ASP A 62 14.16 6.71 4.72
CA ASP A 62 14.60 5.71 5.71
C ASP A 62 15.56 4.65 5.11
N ALA A 63 16.18 4.92 3.96
CA ALA A 63 17.13 4.02 3.29
C ALA A 63 18.45 3.75 4.06
N ASP A 64 18.55 4.21 5.32
CA ASP A 64 19.71 4.05 6.20
C ASP A 64 19.49 3.01 7.31
N TYR A 65 18.71 1.95 7.06
CA TYR A 65 18.77 0.72 7.85
C TYR A 65 19.79 -0.26 7.23
N ARG A 66 21.06 0.14 7.23
CA ARG A 66 22.19 -0.81 7.23
C ARG A 66 22.49 -1.19 8.67
N LEU A 67 21.99 -2.35 9.09
CA LEU A 67 22.60 -3.16 10.15
C LEU A 67 22.86 -4.55 9.59
#